data_AF-A0A662E7I2-F1
#
_entry.id   AF-A0A662E7I2-F1
#
_cell.length_a   1.000
_cell.length_b   1.000
_cell.length_c   1.000
_cell.angle_alpha   90.00
_cell.angle_beta   90.00
_cell.angle_gamma   90.00
#
_symmetry.space_group_name_H-M   'P 1'
#
loop_
_entity.id
_entity.type
_entity.pdbx_description
1 polymer ?
#
loop_
_entity_poly.entity_id
_entity_poly.type
_entity_poly.pdbx_seq_one_letter_code
_entity_poly.pdbx_strand_id
1 'polypeptide(L)'
;QVFEDASGAGIWVNVADDPELCTFHLPSVVRRGDLHLAVASGGTAPFAIRRLRRMLERWIGPEWGEWLEAAARFREKVRGLGVSSVSREALFDKYFETTVDPETRQIRVPTPHEELGFLEGLGDGEREDSNEVIITGGRVEGAGPGMVSLVGSGPGNPGLLTLRGYRRLMSADAVVYDRLAASALPCDLPEGVELRCVGKSAGRHPVPQEEINAMLIRLSEQGKRVVRFKGGDPFVFGRGGEEAEALAAADLPFEVVPGVTSGIAGPAWAGIPVTHRREAVRVTFLTAHECEKDGTQVRWDLLAQDPSSTLVAYMGMKALPVMVNSLLAAGMDPETPAAVVERGTTSAQRSVISTLSDLPEAVRQEALDPPALIVIGPTVRHSNSLNWVVRRPLAGRRILLMRGTSWEEALEYAGAEVVESSLPLTPAARVVLEALPLTDVVVASREEVEALDLVRGGVGWGPDVRAWCVGPESRKRALEFGWNRVERAEIEVAGHELVEHLAAESVRVD
;
A
#
# COMPACT_ATOMS: atom_id res chain seq x y z
N GLN A 1 16.02 25.02 -48.00
CA GLN A 1 16.78 26.29 -47.89
C GLN A 1 17.16 26.67 -46.47
N VAL A 2 16.33 27.32 -45.63
CA VAL A 2 16.76 27.78 -44.27
C VAL A 2 17.30 26.63 -43.40
N PHE A 3 16.65 25.46 -43.44
CA PHE A 3 17.10 24.26 -42.73
C PHE A 3 18.47 23.76 -43.22
N GLU A 4 18.67 23.71 -44.54
CA GLU A 4 19.90 23.21 -45.16
C GLU A 4 21.07 24.18 -44.93
N ASP A 5 20.83 25.48 -45.05
CA ASP A 5 21.82 26.53 -44.80
C ASP A 5 22.25 26.55 -43.32
N ALA A 6 21.29 26.41 -42.40
CA ALA A 6 21.57 26.32 -40.96
C ALA A 6 22.32 25.03 -40.60
N SER A 7 21.92 23.89 -41.19
CA SER A 7 22.58 22.59 -40.98
C SER A 7 24.02 22.61 -41.52
N GLY A 8 24.25 23.20 -42.69
CA GLY A 8 25.58 23.37 -43.27
C GLY A 8 26.50 24.29 -42.45
N ALA A 9 25.94 25.22 -41.69
CA ALA A 9 26.66 26.12 -40.80
C ALA A 9 26.77 25.62 -39.34
N GLY A 10 26.19 24.45 -39.00
CA GLY A 10 26.17 23.93 -37.63
C GLY A 10 25.27 24.72 -36.67
N ILE A 11 24.28 25.45 -37.20
CA ILE A 11 23.36 26.30 -36.43
C ILE A 11 22.06 25.53 -36.16
N TRP A 12 21.58 25.57 -34.91
CA TRP A 12 20.30 24.98 -34.56
C TRP A 12 19.14 25.75 -35.19
N VAL A 13 18.17 25.01 -35.76
CA VAL A 13 17.01 25.54 -36.48
C VAL A 13 15.74 24.83 -36.02
N ASN A 14 14.69 25.61 -35.76
CA ASN A 14 13.35 25.13 -35.44
C ASN A 14 12.39 25.73 -36.46
N VAL A 15 11.74 24.89 -37.25
CA VAL A 15 10.70 25.27 -38.21
C VAL A 15 9.34 24.98 -37.58
N ALA A 16 8.59 26.05 -37.25
CA ALA A 16 7.43 25.97 -36.36
C ALA A 16 6.31 25.00 -36.81
N ASP A 17 6.17 24.79 -38.12
CA ASP A 17 5.09 24.00 -38.72
C ASP A 17 5.59 22.67 -39.34
N ASP A 18 6.90 22.40 -39.31
CA ASP A 18 7.49 21.21 -39.93
C ASP A 18 8.52 20.55 -38.98
N PRO A 19 8.08 19.58 -38.16
CA PRO A 19 8.93 18.89 -37.20
C PRO A 19 10.11 18.14 -37.85
N GLU A 20 9.97 17.68 -39.10
CA GLU A 20 11.01 16.92 -39.81
C GLU A 20 12.18 17.81 -40.25
N LEU A 21 11.92 19.13 -40.36
CA LEU A 21 12.91 20.15 -40.69
C LEU A 21 13.40 20.92 -39.46
N CYS A 22 13.39 20.28 -38.29
CA CYS A 22 13.91 20.84 -37.04
C CYS A 22 15.17 20.09 -36.60
N THR A 23 16.22 20.83 -36.21
CA THR A 23 17.35 20.25 -35.46
C THR A 23 17.16 20.39 -33.94
N PHE A 24 16.19 21.19 -33.50
CA PHE A 24 15.68 21.23 -32.13
C PHE A 24 14.20 21.62 -32.12
N HIS A 25 13.46 21.24 -31.08
CA HIS A 25 12.07 21.65 -30.89
C HIS A 25 11.96 22.64 -29.74
N LEU A 26 11.13 23.68 -29.92
CA LEU A 26 10.82 24.62 -28.85
C LEU A 26 9.90 23.97 -27.79
N PRO A 27 10.33 23.87 -26.51
CA PRO A 27 9.48 23.38 -25.45
C PRO A 27 8.40 24.40 -25.08
N SER A 28 7.32 23.91 -24.47
CA SER A 28 6.43 24.76 -23.68
C SER A 28 7.10 25.09 -22.35
N VAL A 29 7.24 26.37 -22.03
CA VAL A 29 7.93 26.82 -20.81
C VAL A 29 6.95 27.49 -19.85
N VAL A 30 7.01 27.09 -18.57
CA VAL A 30 6.41 27.81 -17.43
C VAL A 30 7.52 28.59 -16.73
N ARG A 31 7.35 29.90 -16.57
CA ARG A 31 8.33 30.79 -15.93
C ARG A 31 7.75 31.41 -14.66
N ARG A 32 8.52 31.37 -13.57
CA ARG A 32 8.22 32.00 -12.26
C ARG A 32 9.51 32.61 -11.72
N GLY A 33 9.78 33.88 -12.08
CA GLY A 33 11.09 34.48 -11.83
C GLY A 33 12.20 33.65 -12.50
N ASP A 34 13.16 33.21 -11.69
CA ASP A 34 14.29 32.37 -12.12
C ASP A 34 13.95 30.87 -12.22
N LEU A 35 12.77 30.43 -11.75
CA LEU A 35 12.29 29.05 -11.94
C LEU A 35 11.70 28.86 -13.34
N HIS A 36 12.35 28.03 -14.15
CA HIS A 36 11.96 27.74 -15.53
C HIS A 36 11.71 26.23 -15.68
N LEU A 37 10.50 25.86 -16.10
CA LEU A 37 10.12 24.47 -16.35
C LEU A 37 9.77 24.30 -17.82
N ALA A 38 10.51 23.45 -18.51
CA ALA A 38 10.32 23.16 -19.93
C ALA A 38 9.68 21.77 -20.11
N VAL A 39 8.60 21.70 -20.90
CA VAL A 39 7.93 20.44 -21.27
C VAL A 39 7.91 20.32 -22.79
N ALA A 40 8.38 19.18 -23.31
CA ALA A 40 8.43 18.90 -24.74
C ALA A 40 8.07 17.43 -25.02
N SER A 41 7.54 17.17 -26.22
CA SER A 41 7.25 15.82 -26.73
C SER A 41 7.94 15.52 -28.06
N GLY A 42 8.97 16.29 -28.44
CA GLY A 42 9.61 16.16 -29.75
C GLY A 42 8.64 16.36 -30.94
N GLY A 43 7.61 17.21 -30.79
CA GLY A 43 6.62 17.48 -31.85
C GLY A 43 5.48 16.48 -31.98
N THR A 44 5.53 15.31 -31.33
CA THR A 44 4.55 14.21 -31.51
C THR A 44 3.12 14.52 -31.03
N ALA A 45 2.95 15.29 -29.93
CA ALA A 45 1.64 15.58 -29.36
C ALA A 45 1.53 17.02 -28.78
N PRO A 46 1.50 18.06 -29.64
CA PRO A 46 1.49 19.46 -29.18
C PRO A 46 0.29 19.84 -28.30
N PHE A 47 -0.86 19.18 -28.48
CA PHE A 47 -2.06 19.42 -27.68
C PHE A 47 -1.90 18.96 -26.23
N ALA A 48 -1.22 17.82 -26.00
CA ALA A 48 -0.97 17.26 -24.68
C ALA A 48 0.01 18.15 -23.89
N ILE A 49 1.10 18.58 -24.55
CA ILE A 49 2.07 19.52 -23.98
C ILE A 49 1.42 20.83 -23.55
N ARG A 50 0.49 21.37 -24.36
CA ARG A 50 -0.28 22.57 -23.99
C ARG A 50 -1.19 22.36 -22.77
N ARG A 51 -1.76 21.16 -22.60
CA ARG A 51 -2.61 20.84 -21.43
C ARG A 51 -1.76 20.63 -20.17
N LEU A 52 -0.63 19.92 -20.29
CA LEU A 52 0.34 19.74 -19.21
C LEU A 52 0.92 21.09 -18.74
N ARG A 53 1.32 21.96 -19.67
CA ARG A 53 1.75 23.33 -19.33
C ARG A 53 0.71 24.07 -18.48
N ARG A 54 -0.58 24.03 -18.86
CA ARG A 54 -1.67 24.66 -18.09
C ARG A 54 -1.91 24.00 -16.73
N MET A 55 -1.62 22.71 -16.58
CA MET A 55 -1.66 22.04 -15.28
C MET A 55 -0.50 22.53 -14.39
N LEU A 56 0.72 22.57 -14.93
CA LEU A 56 1.89 23.09 -14.24
C LEU A 56 1.74 24.57 -13.86
N GLU A 57 1.18 25.40 -14.74
CA GLU A 57 0.91 26.82 -14.43
C GLU A 57 -0.04 27.01 -13.25
N ARG A 58 -0.94 26.04 -12.99
CA ARG A 58 -1.87 26.06 -11.84
C ARG A 58 -1.24 25.51 -10.57
N TRP A 59 -0.35 24.53 -10.71
CA TRP A 59 0.35 23.93 -9.55
C TRP A 59 1.52 24.78 -9.08
N ILE A 60 2.14 25.52 -9.99
CA ILE A 60 3.35 26.30 -9.75
C ILE A 60 2.97 27.75 -9.99
N GLY A 61 2.43 28.39 -8.96
CA GLY A 61 2.00 29.78 -9.01
C GLY A 61 3.18 30.77 -8.93
N PRO A 62 2.90 32.09 -9.00
CA PRO A 62 3.89 33.17 -8.86
C PRO A 62 4.81 33.04 -7.63
N GLU A 63 4.28 32.54 -6.52
CA GLU A 63 4.94 32.37 -5.23
C GLU A 63 6.22 31.53 -5.28
N TRP A 64 6.33 30.62 -6.25
CA TRP A 64 7.53 29.81 -6.44
C TRP A 64 8.76 30.63 -6.83
N GLY A 65 8.57 31.77 -7.50
CA GLY A 65 9.67 32.69 -7.81
C GLY A 65 10.23 33.34 -6.54
N GLU A 66 9.35 33.89 -5.71
CA GLU A 66 9.72 34.51 -4.43
C GLU A 66 10.33 33.50 -3.45
N TRP A 67 9.82 32.26 -3.44
CA TRP A 67 10.40 31.18 -2.65
C TRP A 67 11.82 30.82 -3.11
N LEU A 68 12.08 30.78 -4.42
CA LEU A 68 13.41 30.48 -4.95
C LEU A 68 14.41 31.58 -4.59
N GLU A 69 13.98 32.85 -4.58
CA GLU A 69 14.80 33.96 -4.07
C GLU A 69 15.11 33.80 -2.57
N ALA A 70 14.13 33.38 -1.76
CA ALA A 70 14.33 33.08 -0.35
C ALA A 70 15.31 31.91 -0.15
N ALA A 71 15.16 30.84 -0.92
CA ALA A 71 16.07 29.69 -0.91
C ALA A 71 17.49 30.10 -1.29
N ALA A 72 17.67 31.00 -2.26
CA ALA A 72 18.97 31.53 -2.65
C ALA A 72 19.63 32.33 -1.52
N ARG A 73 18.88 33.21 -0.82
CA ARG A 73 19.38 33.92 0.37
C ARG A 73 19.76 32.96 1.49
N PHE A 74 18.93 31.95 1.75
CA PHE A 74 19.21 30.92 2.75
C PHE A 74 20.49 30.14 2.41
N ARG A 75 20.69 29.77 1.15
CA ARG A 75 21.90 29.09 0.67
C ARG A 75 23.17 29.90 0.92
N GLU A 76 23.14 31.21 0.70
CA GLU A 76 24.30 32.07 0.98
C GLU A 76 24.60 32.16 2.49
N LYS A 77 23.56 32.21 3.34
CA LYS A 77 23.72 32.13 4.80
C LYS A 77 24.35 30.80 5.22
N VAL A 78 23.88 29.67 4.67
CA VAL A 78 24.42 28.32 4.94
C VAL A 78 25.89 28.20 4.48
N ARG A 79 26.25 28.80 3.34
CA ARG A 79 27.65 28.86 2.88
C ARG A 79 28.55 29.67 3.81
N GLY A 80 28.02 30.73 4.42
CA GLY A 80 28.73 31.56 5.39
C GLY A 80 29.06 30.88 6.73
N LEU A 81 28.43 29.74 7.04
CA LEU A 81 28.62 29.03 8.32
C LEU A 81 29.87 28.14 8.37
N GLY A 82 30.54 27.89 7.25
CA GLY A 82 31.75 27.05 7.22
C GLY A 82 31.52 25.55 7.51
N VAL A 83 30.28 25.07 7.38
CA VAL A 83 29.89 23.69 7.71
C VAL A 83 30.14 22.68 6.56
N SER A 84 30.24 21.40 6.92
CA SER A 84 30.49 20.29 6.00
C SER A 84 29.43 20.19 4.90
N SER A 85 29.73 19.56 3.76
CA SER A 85 28.75 19.38 2.67
C SER A 85 27.48 18.63 3.10
N VAL A 86 27.64 17.64 3.98
CA VAL A 86 26.54 16.81 4.49
C VAL A 86 25.61 17.63 5.40
N SER A 87 26.18 18.44 6.29
CA SER A 87 25.41 19.33 7.17
C SER A 87 24.67 20.42 6.37
N ARG A 88 25.21 20.85 5.23
CA ARG A 88 24.51 21.79 4.32
C ARG A 88 23.28 21.15 3.67
N GLU A 89 23.40 19.89 3.24
CA GLU A 89 22.30 19.16 2.60
C GLU A 89 21.13 18.96 3.57
N ALA A 90 21.40 18.55 4.81
CA ALA A 90 20.38 18.43 5.85
C ALA A 90 19.64 19.76 6.16
N LEU A 91 20.35 20.90 6.13
CA LEU A 91 19.72 22.22 6.30
C LEU A 91 18.83 22.58 5.11
N PHE A 92 19.22 22.21 3.88
CA PHE A 92 18.40 22.42 2.70
C PHE A 92 17.15 21.55 2.71
N ASP A 93 17.26 20.29 3.12
CA ASP A 93 16.13 19.37 3.24
C ASP A 93 15.12 19.88 4.28
N LYS A 94 15.59 20.25 5.48
CA LYS A 94 14.75 20.84 6.52
C LYS A 94 14.05 22.13 6.03
N TYR A 95 14.79 22.99 5.33
CA TYR A 95 14.23 24.21 4.75
C TYR A 95 13.11 23.87 3.74
N PHE A 96 13.35 22.91 2.86
CA PHE A 96 12.39 22.48 1.84
C PHE A 96 11.13 21.88 2.47
N GLU A 97 11.28 20.91 3.37
CA GLU A 97 10.17 20.22 4.05
C GLU A 97 9.29 21.16 4.87
N THR A 98 9.87 22.22 5.45
CA THR A 98 9.13 23.16 6.29
C THR A 98 8.42 24.25 5.48
N THR A 99 8.86 24.49 4.24
CA THR A 99 8.36 25.60 3.41
C THR A 99 7.52 25.14 2.22
N VAL A 100 7.56 23.85 1.89
CA VAL A 100 6.79 23.23 0.80
C VAL A 100 5.95 22.09 1.36
N ASP A 101 4.62 22.23 1.27
CA ASP A 101 3.70 21.16 1.66
C ASP A 101 3.76 20.04 0.61
N PRO A 102 4.14 18.80 0.98
CA PRO A 102 4.30 17.70 0.03
C PRO A 102 2.95 17.16 -0.53
N GLU A 103 1.83 17.46 0.12
CA GLU A 103 0.49 16.97 -0.24
C GLU A 103 -0.26 17.97 -1.13
N THR A 104 -0.29 19.24 -0.73
CA THR A 104 -1.00 20.29 -1.46
C THR A 104 -0.12 20.97 -2.50
N ARG A 105 1.21 20.77 -2.40
CA ARG A 105 2.24 21.50 -3.16
C ARG A 105 2.16 23.01 -2.96
N GLN A 106 1.46 23.44 -1.91
CA GLN A 106 1.43 24.84 -1.51
C GLN A 106 2.77 25.21 -0.91
N ILE A 107 3.26 26.36 -1.33
CA ILE A 107 4.50 26.92 -0.85
C ILE A 107 4.22 28.07 0.08
N ARG A 108 5.02 28.16 1.14
CA ARG A 108 5.13 29.31 2.00
C ARG A 108 6.50 29.93 1.83
N VAL A 109 6.56 31.22 1.48
CA VAL A 109 7.81 31.98 1.46
C VAL A 109 8.17 32.34 2.91
N PRO A 110 9.27 31.81 3.47
CA PRO A 110 9.68 32.16 4.83
C PRO A 110 10.20 33.60 4.90
N THR A 111 9.98 34.25 6.03
CA THR A 111 10.52 35.58 6.31
C THR A 111 12.01 35.52 6.65
N PRO A 112 12.78 36.62 6.50
CA PRO A 112 14.19 36.64 6.85
C PRO A 112 14.51 36.26 8.31
N HIS A 113 13.57 36.44 9.23
CA HIS A 113 13.71 36.04 10.63
C HIS A 113 13.52 34.52 10.81
N GLU A 114 12.52 33.93 10.14
CA GLU A 114 12.34 32.47 10.12
C GLU A 114 13.51 31.76 9.44
N GLU A 115 14.09 32.38 8.41
CA GLU A 115 15.31 31.89 7.76
C GLU A 115 16.47 31.72 8.77
N LEU A 116 16.56 32.57 9.80
CA LEU A 116 17.56 32.45 10.86
C LEU A 116 17.23 31.30 11.82
N GLY A 117 15.96 31.09 12.15
CA GLY A 117 15.50 29.97 12.98
C GLY A 117 15.79 28.60 12.37
N PHE A 118 15.89 28.49 11.04
CA PHE A 118 16.35 27.25 10.39
C PHE A 118 17.84 26.95 10.62
N LEU A 119 18.64 27.98 10.91
CA LEU A 119 20.07 27.87 11.22
C LEU A 119 20.31 27.60 12.71
N GLU A 120 19.35 27.94 13.58
CA GLU A 120 19.40 27.62 15.01
C GLU A 120 19.16 26.11 15.21
N GLY A 121 20.23 25.40 15.55
CA GLY A 121 20.29 23.93 15.61
C GLY A 121 21.73 23.38 15.50
N LEU A 122 22.68 24.21 15.08
CA LEU A 122 24.12 23.95 15.14
C LEU A 122 24.70 24.62 16.39
N GLY A 123 24.58 23.98 17.56
CA GLY A 123 25.24 24.44 18.78
C GLY A 123 26.72 24.04 18.81
N ASP A 124 27.62 25.02 18.68
CA ASP A 124 29.00 25.16 19.19
C ASP A 124 29.97 23.94 19.30
N GLY A 125 29.72 22.81 18.66
CA GLY A 125 30.49 21.57 18.87
C GLY A 125 31.44 21.10 17.77
N GLU A 126 31.43 21.69 16.57
CA GLU A 126 32.18 21.14 15.43
C GLU A 126 33.07 22.19 14.77
N ARG A 127 34.20 22.49 15.40
CA ARG A 127 35.39 22.99 14.70
C ARG A 127 36.45 21.90 14.74
N GLU A 128 36.78 21.41 13.55
CA GLU A 128 38.02 20.70 13.17
C GLU A 128 38.40 19.48 14.05
N ASP A 129 38.15 18.27 13.54
CA ASP A 129 39.26 17.46 13.03
C ASP A 129 38.76 16.21 12.29
N SER A 130 39.44 15.92 11.18
CA SER A 130 39.29 14.75 10.34
C SER A 130 39.55 13.45 11.09
N ASN A 131 38.54 12.58 11.19
CA ASN A 131 38.70 11.12 11.13
C ASN A 131 37.37 10.45 10.78
N GLU A 132 37.45 9.40 9.97
CA GLU A 132 36.36 8.61 9.40
C GLU A 132 35.22 8.33 10.39
N VAL A 133 34.03 8.84 10.09
CA VAL A 133 32.78 8.36 10.67
C VAL A 133 32.07 7.53 9.62
N ILE A 134 32.17 6.22 9.79
CA ILE A 134 31.24 5.25 9.20
C ILE A 134 29.83 5.67 9.65
N ILE A 135 28.94 6.01 8.70
CA ILE A 135 27.54 6.29 9.01
C ILE A 135 26.86 4.96 9.37
N THR A 136 27.00 4.56 10.63
CA THR A 136 25.99 3.77 11.32
C THR A 136 25.04 4.77 12.00
N GLY A 137 23.73 4.56 11.85
CA GLY A 137 22.67 5.47 12.30
C GLY A 137 22.70 5.77 13.80
N GLY A 138 23.51 6.74 14.20
CA GLY A 138 23.58 7.31 15.53
C GLY A 138 22.55 8.42 15.70
N ARG A 139 21.56 8.17 16.57
CA ARG A 139 20.52 9.11 16.98
C ARG A 139 21.09 10.31 17.70
N VAL A 140 20.42 11.45 17.56
CA VAL A 140 20.58 12.60 18.46
C VAL A 140 20.02 12.21 19.83
N GLU A 141 20.88 11.92 20.80
CA GLU A 141 20.48 11.89 22.20
C GLU A 141 19.97 13.29 22.60
N GLY A 142 18.67 13.39 22.90
CA GLY A 142 18.01 14.65 23.26
C GLY A 142 16.76 14.99 22.42
N ALA A 143 16.46 14.25 21.34
CA ALA A 143 15.17 14.36 20.68
C ALA A 143 14.07 13.78 21.60
N GLY A 144 12.96 14.51 21.76
CA GLY A 144 11.81 14.06 22.56
C GLY A 144 11.20 12.73 22.05
N PRO A 145 10.16 12.21 22.73
CA PRO A 145 9.55 10.95 22.34
C PRO A 145 9.07 10.98 20.88
N GLY A 146 9.28 9.87 20.17
CA GLY A 146 8.87 9.73 18.78
C GLY A 146 7.39 9.41 18.64
N MET A 147 6.78 9.85 17.54
CA MET A 147 5.35 9.66 17.26
C MET A 147 5.00 8.19 17.02
N VAL A 148 3.88 7.71 17.59
CA VAL A 148 3.28 6.41 17.27
C VAL A 148 2.05 6.58 16.38
N SER A 149 2.08 6.07 15.15
CA SER A 149 0.94 6.05 14.24
C SER A 149 0.26 4.67 14.27
N LEU A 150 -0.98 4.60 14.76
CA LEU A 150 -1.84 3.41 14.65
C LEU A 150 -2.47 3.41 13.25
N VAL A 151 -1.97 2.57 12.34
CA VAL A 151 -2.33 2.59 10.91
C VAL A 151 -3.13 1.34 10.54
N GLY A 152 -4.31 1.55 9.97
CA GLY A 152 -5.10 0.48 9.36
C GLY A 152 -4.54 0.06 8.00
N SER A 153 -4.23 -1.22 7.84
CA SER A 153 -3.69 -1.81 6.61
C SER A 153 -4.75 -2.04 5.54
N GLY A 154 -6.03 -1.93 5.89
CA GLY A 154 -7.09 -2.49 5.06
C GLY A 154 -7.21 -4.02 5.18
N PRO A 155 -8.13 -4.64 4.43
CA PRO A 155 -8.51 -6.04 4.58
C PRO A 155 -7.49 -7.08 4.06
N GLY A 156 -6.46 -6.65 3.34
CA GLY A 156 -5.39 -7.53 2.85
C GLY A 156 -4.79 -7.10 1.52
N ASN A 157 -5.61 -6.55 0.61
CA ASN A 157 -5.14 -6.01 -0.67
C ASN A 157 -4.34 -4.71 -0.47
N PRO A 158 -3.08 -4.61 -0.97
CA PRO A 158 -2.26 -3.40 -0.85
C PRO A 158 -2.91 -2.15 -1.45
N GLY A 159 -3.70 -2.28 -2.52
CA GLY A 159 -4.41 -1.17 -3.16
C GLY A 159 -5.52 -0.54 -2.30
N LEU A 160 -5.85 -1.14 -1.15
CA LEU A 160 -6.79 -0.59 -0.17
C LEU A 160 -6.09 0.10 1.02
N LEU A 161 -4.75 0.16 1.02
CA LEU A 161 -4.00 0.98 1.96
C LEU A 161 -4.25 2.46 1.68
N THR A 162 -4.52 3.24 2.73
CA THR A 162 -4.73 4.68 2.55
C THR A 162 -3.42 5.39 2.22
N LEU A 163 -3.49 6.47 1.43
CA LEU A 163 -2.30 7.28 1.10
C LEU A 163 -1.59 7.80 2.37
N ARG A 164 -2.35 8.16 3.41
CA ARG A 164 -1.78 8.57 4.70
C ARG A 164 -1.06 7.40 5.40
N GLY A 165 -1.62 6.19 5.36
CA GLY A 165 -0.99 5.00 5.90
C GLY A 165 0.33 4.68 5.20
N TYR A 166 0.34 4.70 3.86
CA TYR A 166 1.56 4.53 3.05
C TYR A 166 2.63 5.57 3.40
N ARG A 167 2.25 6.86 3.49
CA ARG A 167 3.18 7.93 3.88
C ARG A 167 3.83 7.69 5.25
N ARG A 168 3.06 7.22 6.24
CA ARG A 168 3.61 6.91 7.57
C ARG A 168 4.57 5.75 7.55
N LEU A 169 4.25 4.70 6.81
CA LEU A 169 5.13 3.56 6.59
C LEU A 169 6.47 3.97 5.96
N MET A 170 6.45 4.83 4.93
CA MET A 170 7.67 5.31 4.27
C MET A 170 8.56 6.19 5.16
N SER A 171 7.97 6.84 6.16
CA SER A 171 8.70 7.66 7.14
C SER A 171 9.01 6.93 8.45
N ALA A 172 8.65 5.65 8.59
CA ALA A 172 8.78 4.93 9.85
C ALA A 172 10.23 4.56 10.15
N ASP A 173 10.62 4.57 11.42
CA ASP A 173 11.88 3.98 11.88
C ASP A 173 11.65 2.53 12.34
N ALA A 174 10.42 2.22 12.78
CA ALA A 174 10.00 0.86 13.14
C ALA A 174 8.53 0.62 12.77
N VAL A 175 8.23 -0.59 12.26
CA VAL A 175 6.88 -1.05 11.95
C VAL A 175 6.56 -2.29 12.79
N VAL A 176 5.57 -2.16 13.67
CA VAL A 176 5.04 -3.24 14.51
C VAL A 176 3.75 -3.73 13.90
N TYR A 177 3.72 -4.95 13.35
CA TYR A 177 2.61 -5.42 12.51
C TYR A 177 2.03 -6.76 12.95
N ASP A 178 0.74 -6.95 12.62
CA ASP A 178 0.03 -8.21 12.82
C ASP A 178 0.13 -9.10 11.59
N ARG A 179 -0.04 -10.42 11.78
CA ARG A 179 -0.06 -11.38 10.66
C ARG A 179 -1.11 -11.03 9.59
N LEU A 180 -2.28 -10.50 9.99
CA LEU A 180 -3.35 -10.12 9.07
C LEU A 180 -3.02 -8.87 8.24
N ALA A 181 -2.08 -8.04 8.70
CA ALA A 181 -1.65 -6.84 7.99
C ALA A 181 -0.46 -7.11 7.04
N ALA A 182 0.23 -8.24 7.21
CA ALA A 182 1.48 -8.55 6.54
C ALA A 182 1.37 -8.53 4.99
N SER A 183 0.25 -9.00 4.42
CA SER A 183 0.07 -9.03 2.96
C SER A 183 -0.09 -7.64 2.33
N ALA A 184 -0.44 -6.63 3.11
CA ALA A 184 -0.68 -5.26 2.67
C ALA A 184 0.51 -4.33 2.95
N LEU A 185 1.63 -4.86 3.47
CA LEU A 185 2.85 -4.07 3.64
C LEU A 185 3.39 -3.64 2.26
N PRO A 186 3.86 -2.39 2.11
CA PRO A 186 4.58 -1.99 0.91
C PRO A 186 5.92 -2.72 0.81
N CYS A 187 6.17 -3.38 -0.33
CA CYS A 187 7.44 -4.04 -0.60
C CYS A 187 8.62 -3.05 -0.70
N ASP A 188 8.36 -1.77 -0.93
CA ASP A 188 9.35 -0.71 -1.07
C ASP A 188 9.64 0.06 0.23
N LEU A 189 9.28 -0.51 1.38
CA LEU A 189 9.68 0.02 2.67
C LEU A 189 11.22 0.23 2.73
N PRO A 190 11.71 1.37 3.26
CA PRO A 190 13.14 1.64 3.35
C PRO A 190 13.90 0.55 4.11
N GLU A 191 15.14 0.26 3.71
CA GLU A 191 15.93 -0.86 4.27
C GLU A 191 16.24 -0.70 5.77
N GLY A 192 16.33 0.54 6.25
CA GLY A 192 16.59 0.85 7.65
C GLY A 192 15.40 0.66 8.60
N VAL A 193 14.20 0.35 8.07
CA VAL A 193 12.99 0.23 8.90
C VAL A 193 12.99 -1.09 9.68
N GLU A 194 12.91 -1.01 11.01
CA GLU A 194 12.80 -2.20 11.85
C GLU A 194 11.41 -2.85 11.76
N LEU A 195 11.31 -4.07 11.22
CA LEU A 195 10.06 -4.82 11.17
C LEU A 195 9.89 -5.74 12.41
N ARG A 196 8.76 -5.62 13.11
CA ARG A 196 8.44 -6.41 14.31
C ARG A 196 7.06 -7.06 14.20
N CYS A 197 7.03 -8.37 14.01
CA CYS A 197 5.79 -9.14 13.99
C CYS A 197 5.32 -9.46 15.42
N VAL A 198 4.06 -9.15 15.74
CA VAL A 198 3.45 -9.42 17.06
C VAL A 198 2.27 -10.40 17.01
N GLY A 199 1.98 -10.97 15.83
CA GLY A 199 0.88 -11.92 15.61
C GLY A 199 1.21 -13.37 16.04
N LYS A 200 0.17 -14.22 16.10
CA LYS A 200 0.30 -15.68 16.30
C LYS A 200 1.00 -16.30 15.07
N SER A 201 2.23 -16.78 15.24
CA SER A 201 2.91 -17.64 14.25
C SER A 201 2.79 -19.12 14.66
N ALA A 202 2.79 -20.03 13.68
CA ALA A 202 2.86 -21.46 13.97
C ALA A 202 4.11 -21.75 14.84
N GLY A 203 3.89 -22.29 16.04
CA GLY A 203 4.97 -22.58 17.01
C GLY A 203 5.37 -21.42 17.94
N ARG A 204 4.73 -20.25 17.90
CA ARG A 204 4.96 -19.16 18.87
C ARG A 204 3.67 -18.79 19.62
N HIS A 205 3.78 -18.61 20.93
CA HIS A 205 2.67 -18.11 21.75
C HIS A 205 2.31 -16.68 21.33
N PRO A 206 1.02 -16.31 21.31
CA PRO A 206 0.59 -14.93 21.09
C PRO A 206 1.31 -13.99 22.07
N VAL A 207 1.80 -12.85 21.56
CA VAL A 207 2.30 -11.77 22.41
C VAL A 207 1.08 -11.17 23.15
N PRO A 208 1.08 -11.15 24.49
CA PRO A 208 0.05 -10.46 25.27
C PRO A 208 -0.10 -9.01 24.86
N GLN A 209 -1.30 -8.44 24.97
CA GLN A 209 -1.54 -7.07 24.53
C GLN A 209 -0.70 -6.07 25.30
N GLU A 210 -0.51 -6.31 26.59
CA GLU A 210 0.29 -5.51 27.49
C GLU A 210 1.76 -5.44 27.03
N GLU A 211 2.28 -6.53 26.47
CA GLU A 211 3.63 -6.57 25.89
C GLU A 211 3.72 -5.81 24.57
N ILE A 212 2.66 -5.84 23.75
CA ILE A 212 2.59 -5.01 22.53
C ILE A 212 2.57 -3.52 22.93
N ASN A 213 1.74 -3.15 23.89
CA ASN A 213 1.65 -1.78 24.40
C ASN A 213 3.00 -1.31 24.95
N ALA A 214 3.65 -2.12 25.79
CA ALA A 214 4.98 -1.81 26.31
C ALA A 214 6.05 -1.69 25.21
N MET A 215 5.95 -2.49 24.13
CA MET A 215 6.84 -2.37 22.97
C MET A 215 6.66 -1.03 22.25
N LEU A 216 5.43 -0.59 22.03
CA LEU A 216 5.15 0.69 21.38
C LEU A 216 5.68 1.87 22.20
N ILE A 217 5.41 1.87 23.51
CA ILE A 217 5.93 2.86 24.47
C ILE A 217 7.45 2.91 24.38
N ARG A 218 8.13 1.77 24.55
CA ARG A 218 9.59 1.71 24.53
C ARG A 218 10.19 2.21 23.22
N LEU A 219 9.61 1.89 22.07
CA LEU A 219 10.12 2.36 20.78
C LEU A 219 9.94 3.88 20.62
N SER A 220 8.81 4.42 21.08
CA SER A 220 8.54 5.86 21.11
C SER A 220 9.48 6.61 22.05
N GLU A 221 9.72 6.10 23.27
CA GLU A 221 10.68 6.67 24.23
C GLU A 221 12.11 6.71 23.69
N GLN A 222 12.45 5.81 22.77
CA GLN A 222 13.72 5.85 22.04
C GLN A 222 13.76 6.89 20.91
N GLY A 223 12.72 7.73 20.77
CA GLY A 223 12.61 8.74 19.72
C GLY A 223 12.24 8.18 18.34
N LYS A 224 11.75 6.92 18.22
CA LYS A 224 11.36 6.35 16.91
C LYS A 224 10.01 6.87 16.45
N ARG A 225 9.88 7.12 15.16
CA ARG A 225 8.61 7.15 14.45
C ARG A 225 8.14 5.71 14.30
N VAL A 226 7.16 5.32 15.10
CA VAL A 226 6.66 3.93 15.16
C VAL A 226 5.35 3.84 14.39
N VAL A 227 5.25 2.91 13.46
CA VAL A 227 3.97 2.54 12.85
C VAL A 227 3.49 1.23 13.46
N ARG A 228 2.33 1.27 14.12
CA ARG A 228 1.59 0.08 14.52
C ARG A 228 0.62 -0.28 13.40
N PHE A 229 1.01 -1.26 12.57
CA PHE A 229 0.29 -1.63 11.35
C PHE A 229 -0.71 -2.78 11.62
N LYS A 230 -2.01 -2.47 11.53
CA LYS A 230 -3.09 -3.34 12.00
C LYS A 230 -4.02 -3.75 10.86
N GLY A 231 -4.46 -5.01 10.88
CA GLY A 231 -5.40 -5.55 9.90
C GLY A 231 -6.73 -4.78 9.89
N GLY A 232 -7.22 -4.37 8.72
CA GLY A 232 -8.47 -3.63 8.58
C GLY A 232 -8.36 -2.20 9.08
N ASP A 233 -9.17 -1.87 10.10
CA ASP A 233 -9.19 -0.56 10.75
C ASP A 233 -8.75 -0.68 12.23
N PRO A 234 -7.93 0.24 12.77
CA PRO A 234 -7.43 0.15 14.14
C PRO A 234 -8.52 0.04 15.21
N PHE A 235 -9.68 0.68 14.99
CA PHE A 235 -10.76 0.84 15.98
C PHE A 235 -11.95 -0.08 15.73
N VAL A 236 -11.96 -0.88 14.66
CA VAL A 236 -12.99 -1.91 14.44
C VAL A 236 -12.46 -3.29 14.84
N PHE A 237 -12.75 -3.70 16.07
CA PHE A 237 -12.32 -4.98 16.68
C PHE A 237 -10.80 -5.24 16.63
N GLY A 238 -9.99 -4.20 16.43
CA GLY A 238 -8.54 -4.28 16.31
C GLY A 238 -7.78 -4.02 17.62
N ARG A 239 -8.47 -3.67 18.72
CA ARG A 239 -7.86 -3.25 20.01
C ARG A 239 -6.97 -2.00 19.93
N GLY A 240 -7.11 -1.19 18.88
CA GLY A 240 -6.36 0.06 18.75
C GLY A 240 -6.70 1.07 19.85
N GLY A 241 -7.90 1.00 20.43
CA GLY A 241 -8.27 1.83 21.59
C GLY A 241 -7.40 1.55 22.81
N GLU A 242 -7.19 0.28 23.17
CA GLU A 242 -6.33 -0.12 24.29
C GLU A 242 -4.87 0.31 24.06
N GLU A 243 -4.38 0.19 22.82
CA GLU A 243 -3.04 0.64 22.43
C GLU A 243 -2.90 2.17 22.56
N ALA A 244 -3.91 2.93 22.11
CA ALA A 244 -3.96 4.39 22.23
C ALA A 244 -4.06 4.86 23.69
N GLU A 245 -4.89 4.22 24.51
CA GLU A 245 -5.02 4.52 25.94
C GLU A 245 -3.70 4.30 26.68
N ALA A 246 -2.96 3.24 26.37
CA ALA A 246 -1.65 2.99 26.95
C ALA A 246 -0.62 4.07 26.58
N LEU A 247 -0.62 4.53 25.33
CA LEU A 247 0.25 5.63 24.87
C LEU A 247 -0.12 6.97 25.54
N ALA A 248 -1.42 7.25 25.64
CA ALA A 248 -1.93 8.44 26.33
C ALA A 248 -1.58 8.43 27.82
N ALA A 249 -1.71 7.29 28.50
CA ALA A 249 -1.35 7.13 29.90
C ALA A 249 0.16 7.32 30.16
N ALA A 250 1.00 7.08 29.15
CA ALA A 250 2.43 7.33 29.18
C ALA A 250 2.84 8.74 28.72
N ASP A 251 1.88 9.62 28.42
CA ASP A 251 2.10 10.97 27.88
C ASP A 251 2.94 10.99 26.58
N LEU A 252 2.74 9.98 25.73
CA LEU A 252 3.44 9.83 24.45
C LEU A 252 2.59 10.31 23.27
N PRO A 253 3.21 10.97 22.27
CA PRO A 253 2.49 11.43 21.09
C PRO A 253 2.05 10.25 20.22
N PHE A 254 0.75 10.24 19.86
CA PHE A 254 0.21 9.25 18.94
C PHE A 254 -0.84 9.84 17.99
N GLU A 255 -1.08 9.16 16.87
CA GLU A 255 -2.19 9.44 15.97
C GLU A 255 -2.84 8.13 15.51
N VAL A 256 -4.06 8.24 14.98
CA VAL A 256 -4.77 7.13 14.35
C VAL A 256 -4.99 7.45 12.88
N VAL A 257 -4.57 6.53 12.01
CA VAL A 257 -4.83 6.57 10.58
C VAL A 257 -5.83 5.46 10.26
N PRO A 258 -7.11 5.81 10.00
CA PRO A 258 -8.15 4.83 9.69
C PRO A 258 -7.79 3.99 8.47
N GLY A 259 -8.31 2.76 8.46
CA GLY A 259 -8.17 1.82 7.35
C GLY A 259 -9.52 1.39 6.81
N VAL A 260 -9.51 0.77 5.62
CA VAL A 260 -10.73 0.17 5.08
C VAL A 260 -11.05 -1.09 5.90
N THR A 261 -12.15 -1.10 6.65
CA THR A 261 -12.52 -2.26 7.45
C THR A 261 -12.97 -3.44 6.59
N SER A 262 -12.61 -4.67 7.00
CA SER A 262 -12.97 -5.88 6.28
C SER A 262 -14.48 -6.10 6.22
N GLY A 263 -15.24 -5.68 7.24
CA GLY A 263 -16.70 -5.79 7.28
C GLY A 263 -17.43 -5.00 6.20
N ILE A 264 -16.75 -4.06 5.53
CA ILE A 264 -17.29 -3.37 4.36
C ILE A 264 -16.66 -3.93 3.09
N ALA A 265 -15.33 -4.01 3.04
CA ALA A 265 -14.62 -4.38 1.83
C ALA A 265 -14.76 -5.86 1.44
N GLY A 266 -14.76 -6.78 2.42
CA GLY A 266 -14.96 -8.20 2.19
C GLY A 266 -16.30 -8.49 1.50
N PRO A 267 -17.43 -8.06 2.08
CA PRO A 267 -18.74 -8.20 1.43
C PRO A 267 -18.77 -7.51 0.06
N ALA A 268 -18.24 -6.29 -0.07
CA ALA A 268 -18.21 -5.58 -1.34
C ALA A 268 -17.45 -6.35 -2.45
N TRP A 269 -16.34 -7.02 -2.11
CA TRP A 269 -15.56 -7.84 -3.05
C TRP A 269 -16.22 -9.19 -3.35
N ALA A 270 -17.17 -9.62 -2.53
CA ALA A 270 -18.07 -10.74 -2.82
C ALA A 270 -19.36 -10.29 -3.54
N GLY A 271 -19.48 -9.01 -3.93
CA GLY A 271 -20.70 -8.46 -4.55
C GLY A 271 -21.88 -8.27 -3.59
N ILE A 272 -21.62 -8.20 -2.29
CA ILE A 272 -22.63 -8.02 -1.25
C ILE A 272 -22.52 -6.60 -0.70
N PRO A 273 -23.42 -5.68 -1.08
CA PRO A 273 -23.47 -4.38 -0.45
C PRO A 273 -23.97 -4.53 1.00
N VAL A 274 -23.32 -3.88 1.95
CA VAL A 274 -23.75 -3.95 3.36
C VAL A 274 -25.05 -3.19 3.63
N THR A 275 -25.41 -2.24 2.76
CA THR A 275 -26.71 -1.55 2.78
C THR A 275 -27.35 -1.59 1.40
N HIS A 276 -28.68 -1.58 1.34
CA HIS A 276 -29.41 -1.43 0.10
C HIS A 276 -30.76 -0.75 0.38
N ARG A 277 -31.08 0.32 -0.35
CA ARG A 277 -32.13 1.29 0.00
C ARG A 277 -33.51 0.70 0.33
N ARG A 278 -33.87 -0.43 -0.28
CA ARG A 278 -35.18 -1.08 -0.12
C ARG A 278 -35.15 -2.35 0.74
N GLU A 279 -33.98 -2.74 1.22
CA GLU A 279 -33.76 -4.05 1.86
C GLU A 279 -33.03 -3.95 3.19
N ALA A 280 -31.92 -3.20 3.25
CA ALA A 280 -31.15 -3.00 4.48
C ALA A 280 -30.78 -1.53 4.66
N VAL A 281 -31.45 -0.88 5.61
CA VAL A 281 -31.17 0.50 6.03
C VAL A 281 -30.27 0.55 7.27
N ARG A 282 -29.93 -0.61 7.83
CA ARG A 282 -29.07 -0.78 9.00
C ARG A 282 -27.98 -1.81 8.70
N VAL A 283 -26.80 -1.56 9.26
CA VAL A 283 -25.69 -2.53 9.30
C VAL A 283 -25.29 -2.70 10.76
N THR A 284 -25.10 -3.93 11.18
CA THR A 284 -24.59 -4.24 12.51
C THR A 284 -23.28 -4.99 12.38
N PHE A 285 -22.19 -4.37 12.83
CA PHE A 285 -20.90 -5.05 13.00
C PHE A 285 -20.83 -5.64 14.40
N LEU A 286 -20.50 -6.93 14.48
CA LEU A 286 -20.36 -7.63 15.76
C LEU A 286 -19.18 -8.58 15.75
N THR A 287 -18.67 -8.90 16.93
CA THR A 287 -17.79 -10.05 17.15
C THR A 287 -18.64 -11.23 17.62
N ALA A 288 -18.49 -12.38 16.97
CA ALA A 288 -19.11 -13.63 17.45
C ALA A 288 -18.24 -14.35 18.51
N HIS A 289 -17.07 -13.79 18.82
CA HIS A 289 -16.24 -14.19 19.96
C HIS A 289 -16.54 -13.25 21.13
N GLU A 290 -17.31 -13.73 22.11
CA GLU A 290 -17.66 -12.98 23.32
C GLU A 290 -16.59 -13.20 24.40
N CYS A 291 -16.30 -12.17 25.21
CA CYS A 291 -15.53 -12.37 26.44
C CYS A 291 -16.44 -13.07 27.47
N GLU A 292 -16.17 -14.34 27.76
CA GLU A 292 -17.00 -15.26 28.56
C GLU A 292 -17.31 -14.85 30.02
N LYS A 293 -16.89 -13.67 30.47
CA LYS A 293 -16.95 -13.30 31.90
C LYS A 293 -18.36 -13.06 32.45
N ASP A 294 -19.32 -12.60 31.63
CA ASP A 294 -20.64 -12.12 32.12
C ASP A 294 -21.85 -12.61 31.30
N GLY A 295 -21.76 -13.78 30.65
CA GLY A 295 -22.83 -14.31 29.78
C GLY A 295 -22.82 -13.70 28.37
N THR A 296 -23.87 -13.96 27.58
CA THR A 296 -23.93 -13.47 26.19
C THR A 296 -24.08 -11.96 26.16
N GLN A 297 -23.12 -11.29 25.50
CA GLN A 297 -23.11 -9.84 25.32
C GLN A 297 -23.98 -9.43 24.13
N VAL A 298 -24.18 -10.35 23.17
CA VAL A 298 -24.95 -10.10 21.97
C VAL A 298 -26.43 -10.39 22.19
N ARG A 299 -27.27 -9.38 21.91
CA ARG A 299 -28.73 -9.47 21.95
C ARG A 299 -29.30 -10.09 20.68
N TRP A 300 -29.10 -11.40 20.51
CA TRP A 300 -29.59 -12.18 19.36
C TRP A 300 -31.10 -12.03 19.14
N ASP A 301 -31.86 -11.88 20.22
CA ASP A 301 -33.30 -11.62 20.20
C ASP A 301 -33.67 -10.34 19.45
N LEU A 302 -32.88 -9.27 19.60
CA LEU A 302 -33.12 -8.01 18.89
C LEU A 302 -32.63 -8.06 17.44
N LEU A 303 -31.50 -8.74 17.20
CA LEU A 303 -30.92 -8.87 15.85
C LEU A 303 -31.78 -9.74 14.93
N ALA A 304 -32.39 -10.79 15.48
CA ALA A 304 -33.30 -11.68 14.75
C ALA A 304 -34.59 -10.98 14.26
N GLN A 305 -35.03 -9.94 14.99
CA GLN A 305 -36.30 -9.25 14.73
C GLN A 305 -36.21 -8.10 13.73
N ASP A 306 -35.02 -7.76 13.24
CA ASP A 306 -34.82 -6.65 12.30
C ASP A 306 -34.58 -7.16 10.87
N PRO A 307 -35.64 -7.34 10.06
CA PRO A 307 -35.51 -7.82 8.68
C PRO A 307 -34.86 -6.78 7.75
N SER A 308 -34.68 -5.54 8.21
CA SER A 308 -34.08 -4.42 7.46
C SER A 308 -32.62 -4.15 7.84
N SER A 309 -31.95 -5.15 8.42
CA SER A 309 -30.54 -5.09 8.82
C SER A 309 -29.70 -6.14 8.10
N THR A 310 -28.47 -5.76 7.78
CA THR A 310 -27.41 -6.70 7.42
C THR A 310 -26.46 -6.86 8.61
N LEU A 311 -26.32 -8.09 9.09
CA LEU A 311 -25.39 -8.45 10.16
C LEU A 311 -24.05 -8.84 9.53
N VAL A 312 -22.95 -8.29 10.04
CA VAL A 312 -21.60 -8.61 9.61
C VAL A 312 -20.79 -9.01 10.84
N ALA A 313 -20.57 -10.32 11.00
CA ALA A 313 -19.90 -10.89 12.15
C ALA A 313 -18.41 -11.19 11.85
N TYR A 314 -17.56 -10.67 12.73
CA TYR A 314 -16.11 -10.89 12.77
C TYR A 314 -15.80 -12.06 13.70
N MET A 315 -14.66 -12.73 13.44
CA MET A 315 -14.09 -13.75 14.33
C MET A 315 -15.06 -14.91 14.63
N GLY A 316 -16.05 -15.14 13.76
CA GLY A 316 -17.18 -16.02 14.05
C GLY A 316 -17.07 -17.45 13.55
N MET A 317 -16.05 -17.81 12.76
CA MET A 317 -15.98 -19.14 12.12
C MET A 317 -16.14 -20.31 13.09
N LYS A 318 -15.47 -20.27 14.24
CA LYS A 318 -15.62 -21.32 15.28
C LYS A 318 -16.97 -21.28 15.98
N ALA A 319 -17.55 -20.09 16.14
CA ALA A 319 -18.83 -19.85 16.81
C ALA A 319 -20.03 -19.92 15.85
N LEU A 320 -19.81 -20.14 14.56
CA LEU A 320 -20.82 -20.06 13.52
C LEU A 320 -22.05 -20.96 13.82
N PRO A 321 -21.89 -22.25 14.20
CA PRO A 321 -23.05 -23.08 14.54
C PRO A 321 -23.86 -22.53 15.73
N VAL A 322 -23.17 -22.00 16.75
CA VAL A 322 -23.83 -21.44 17.95
C VAL A 322 -24.57 -20.16 17.61
N MET A 323 -23.95 -19.28 16.81
CA MET A 323 -24.57 -18.04 16.34
C MET A 323 -25.83 -18.31 15.51
N VAL A 324 -25.75 -19.23 14.54
CA VAL A 324 -26.89 -19.62 13.70
C VAL A 324 -28.02 -20.17 14.56
N ASN A 325 -27.74 -21.10 15.48
CA ASN A 325 -28.74 -21.65 16.38
C ASN A 325 -29.38 -20.57 17.26
N SER A 326 -28.61 -19.59 17.72
CA SER A 326 -29.11 -18.49 18.56
C SER A 326 -30.05 -17.57 17.79
N LEU A 327 -29.72 -17.23 16.54
CA LEU A 327 -30.57 -16.42 15.66
C LEU A 327 -31.87 -17.15 15.29
N LEU A 328 -31.79 -18.45 14.97
CA LEU A 328 -32.96 -19.28 14.68
C LEU A 328 -33.88 -19.43 15.90
N ALA A 329 -33.31 -19.69 17.08
CA ALA A 329 -34.07 -19.77 18.34
C ALA A 329 -34.73 -18.43 18.71
N ALA A 330 -34.11 -17.32 18.33
CA ALA A 330 -34.63 -15.97 18.47
C ALA A 330 -35.70 -15.60 17.42
N GLY A 331 -35.99 -16.48 16.46
CA GLY A 331 -37.07 -16.32 15.48
C GLY A 331 -36.65 -15.73 14.14
N MET A 332 -35.36 -15.66 13.82
CA MET A 332 -34.90 -15.28 12.48
C MET A 332 -35.30 -16.37 11.46
N ASP A 333 -35.78 -15.95 10.28
CA ASP A 333 -36.21 -16.86 9.21
C ASP A 333 -35.04 -17.76 8.76
N PRO A 334 -35.17 -19.11 8.79
CA PRO A 334 -34.15 -20.04 8.31
C PRO A 334 -33.69 -19.78 6.87
N GLU A 335 -34.57 -19.25 6.02
CA GLU A 335 -34.31 -18.94 4.61
C GLU A 335 -33.63 -17.57 4.41
N THR A 336 -33.27 -16.88 5.50
CA THR A 336 -32.54 -15.61 5.45
C THR A 336 -31.22 -15.83 4.69
N PRO A 337 -30.95 -15.06 3.63
CA PRO A 337 -29.71 -15.17 2.87
C PRO A 337 -28.49 -14.91 3.76
N ALA A 338 -27.48 -15.76 3.64
CA ALA A 338 -26.26 -15.66 4.41
C ALA A 338 -25.04 -16.04 3.58
N ALA A 339 -23.89 -15.50 3.93
CA ALA A 339 -22.63 -15.77 3.26
C ALA A 339 -21.46 -15.81 4.24
N VAL A 340 -20.42 -16.55 3.87
CA VAL A 340 -19.10 -16.44 4.47
C VAL A 340 -18.11 -15.98 3.41
N VAL A 341 -17.30 -14.97 3.73
CA VAL A 341 -16.23 -14.46 2.87
C VAL A 341 -14.90 -14.65 3.59
N GLU A 342 -14.11 -15.63 3.14
CA GLU A 342 -12.74 -15.87 3.58
C GLU A 342 -11.77 -14.96 2.84
N ARG A 343 -10.80 -14.39 3.57
CA ARG A 343 -9.66 -13.63 3.02
C ARG A 343 -10.09 -12.58 1.98
N GLY A 344 -11.18 -11.88 2.30
CA GLY A 344 -11.78 -10.88 1.41
C GLY A 344 -10.76 -9.89 0.87
N THR A 345 -10.89 -9.52 -0.40
CA THR A 345 -10.03 -8.62 -1.19
C THR A 345 -8.69 -9.18 -1.69
N THR A 346 -8.26 -10.34 -1.21
CA THR A 346 -7.02 -10.98 -1.66
C THR A 346 -7.28 -11.93 -2.82
N SER A 347 -6.23 -12.37 -3.51
CA SER A 347 -6.31 -13.43 -4.51
C SER A 347 -6.82 -14.76 -3.94
N ALA A 348 -6.60 -14.98 -2.64
CA ALA A 348 -7.04 -16.17 -1.93
C ALA A 348 -8.49 -16.06 -1.41
N GLN A 349 -9.26 -15.06 -1.87
CA GLN A 349 -10.65 -14.89 -1.47
C GLN A 349 -11.48 -16.10 -1.91
N ARG A 350 -12.21 -16.67 -0.95
CA ARG A 350 -13.26 -17.67 -1.20
C ARG A 350 -14.54 -17.22 -0.54
N SER A 351 -15.68 -17.53 -1.16
CA SER A 351 -16.98 -17.17 -0.61
C SER A 351 -17.99 -18.27 -0.79
N VAL A 352 -18.78 -18.51 0.24
CA VAL A 352 -19.93 -19.43 0.22
C VAL A 352 -21.19 -18.63 0.51
N ILE A 353 -22.23 -18.87 -0.28
CA ILE A 353 -23.54 -18.25 -0.12
C ILE A 353 -24.56 -19.36 0.09
N SER A 354 -25.42 -19.20 1.09
CA SER A 354 -26.43 -20.17 1.46
C SER A 354 -27.61 -19.48 2.18
N THR A 355 -28.50 -20.27 2.75
CA THR A 355 -29.49 -19.83 3.73
C THR A 355 -28.87 -19.82 5.13
N LEU A 356 -29.51 -19.17 6.09
CA LEU A 356 -29.05 -19.11 7.47
C LEU A 356 -28.91 -20.50 8.09
N SER A 357 -29.88 -21.40 7.85
CA SER A 357 -29.87 -22.75 8.41
C SER A 357 -28.74 -23.62 7.85
N ASP A 358 -28.43 -23.45 6.56
CA ASP A 358 -27.54 -24.36 5.84
C ASP A 358 -26.09 -23.87 5.82
N LEU A 359 -25.86 -22.58 6.16
CA LEU A 359 -24.54 -21.95 6.14
C LEU A 359 -23.46 -22.74 6.89
N PRO A 360 -23.69 -23.29 8.11
CA PRO A 360 -22.66 -24.05 8.81
C PRO A 360 -22.21 -25.31 8.05
N GLU A 361 -23.11 -25.99 7.34
CA GLU A 361 -22.77 -27.17 6.54
C GLU A 361 -22.07 -26.76 5.24
N ALA A 362 -22.56 -25.73 4.55
CA ALA A 362 -21.93 -25.21 3.34
C ALA A 362 -20.47 -24.77 3.59
N VAL A 363 -20.21 -24.12 4.73
CA VAL A 363 -18.86 -23.74 5.17
C VAL A 363 -17.95 -24.94 5.41
N ARG A 364 -18.49 -26.03 5.97
CA ARG A 364 -17.73 -27.27 6.21
C ARG A 364 -17.38 -27.98 4.91
N GLN A 365 -18.33 -28.06 3.98
CA GLN A 365 -18.14 -28.72 2.68
C GLN A 365 -17.04 -28.04 1.85
N GLU A 366 -16.99 -26.71 1.90
CA GLU A 366 -16.00 -25.90 1.17
C GLU A 366 -14.68 -25.69 1.94
N ALA A 367 -14.59 -26.24 3.16
CA ALA A 367 -13.42 -26.14 4.03
C ALA A 367 -12.89 -24.70 4.14
N LEU A 368 -13.79 -23.75 4.40
CA LEU A 368 -13.41 -22.35 4.63
C LEU A 368 -12.79 -22.18 6.01
N ASP A 369 -11.69 -21.42 6.06
CA ASP A 369 -10.93 -21.19 7.28
C ASP A 369 -10.85 -19.69 7.65
N PRO A 370 -10.49 -19.35 8.90
CA PRO A 370 -10.18 -17.97 9.27
C PRO A 370 -8.91 -17.45 8.55
N PRO A 371 -8.84 -16.14 8.24
CA PRO A 371 -9.80 -15.09 8.56
C PRO A 371 -10.99 -15.05 7.60
N ALA A 372 -12.20 -15.00 8.14
CA ALA A 372 -13.43 -14.89 7.36
C ALA A 372 -14.49 -14.06 8.09
N LEU A 373 -15.37 -13.45 7.29
CA LEU A 373 -16.54 -12.70 7.74
C LEU A 373 -17.80 -13.48 7.46
N ILE A 374 -18.76 -13.42 8.37
CA ILE A 374 -20.10 -13.97 8.16
C ILE A 374 -21.04 -12.80 7.92
N VAL A 375 -21.80 -12.84 6.83
CA VAL A 375 -22.76 -11.81 6.43
C VAL A 375 -24.14 -12.43 6.40
N ILE A 376 -25.10 -11.89 7.15
CA ILE A 376 -26.47 -12.41 7.21
C ILE A 376 -27.43 -11.26 6.94
N GLY A 377 -28.34 -11.44 6.00
CA GLY A 377 -29.37 -10.46 5.69
C GLY A 377 -29.75 -10.41 4.21
N PRO A 378 -30.78 -9.65 3.86
CA PRO A 378 -31.36 -9.64 2.52
C PRO A 378 -30.35 -9.26 1.42
N THR A 379 -29.36 -8.42 1.76
CA THR A 379 -28.41 -7.90 0.76
C THR A 379 -27.46 -8.95 0.19
N VAL A 380 -27.32 -10.12 0.82
CA VAL A 380 -26.48 -11.22 0.32
C VAL A 380 -26.94 -11.70 -1.06
N ARG A 381 -28.26 -11.61 -1.38
CA ARG A 381 -28.80 -12.01 -2.68
C ARG A 381 -28.17 -11.25 -3.86
N HIS A 382 -27.65 -10.04 -3.64
CA HIS A 382 -27.04 -9.23 -4.69
C HIS A 382 -25.74 -9.83 -5.23
N SER A 383 -25.07 -10.70 -4.48
CA SER A 383 -23.83 -11.35 -4.91
C SER A 383 -23.96 -12.03 -6.27
N ASN A 384 -25.10 -12.68 -6.54
CA ASN A 384 -25.38 -13.34 -7.82
C ASN A 384 -25.24 -12.39 -9.03
N SER A 385 -25.53 -11.10 -8.84
CA SER A 385 -25.49 -10.09 -9.89
C SER A 385 -24.26 -9.17 -9.82
N LEU A 386 -23.76 -8.89 -8.62
CA LEU A 386 -22.74 -7.88 -8.36
C LEU A 386 -21.36 -8.46 -8.05
N ASN A 387 -21.16 -9.77 -8.04
CA ASN A 387 -19.84 -10.38 -7.86
C ASN A 387 -18.96 -10.13 -9.10
N TRP A 388 -18.35 -8.94 -9.13
CA TRP A 388 -17.61 -8.42 -10.27
C TRP A 388 -16.16 -8.93 -10.31
N VAL A 389 -15.58 -9.29 -9.16
CA VAL A 389 -14.18 -9.72 -9.05
C VAL A 389 -13.99 -11.06 -9.76
N VAL A 390 -14.86 -12.04 -9.49
CA VAL A 390 -14.76 -13.40 -10.08
C VAL A 390 -14.97 -13.42 -11.60
N ARG A 391 -15.51 -12.35 -12.19
CA ARG A 391 -15.72 -12.24 -13.65
C ARG A 391 -14.51 -11.71 -14.40
N ARG A 392 -13.46 -11.28 -13.69
CA ARG A 392 -12.27 -10.73 -14.33
C ARG A 392 -11.31 -11.86 -14.78
N PRO A 393 -10.58 -11.70 -15.89
CA PRO A 393 -9.77 -12.78 -16.48
C PRO A 393 -8.68 -13.35 -15.55
N LEU A 394 -8.16 -12.55 -14.63
CA LEU A 394 -7.10 -12.93 -13.69
C LEU A 394 -7.60 -13.00 -12.24
N ALA A 395 -8.91 -13.16 -12.02
CA ALA A 395 -9.46 -13.34 -10.69
C ALA A 395 -8.77 -14.52 -9.97
N GLY A 396 -8.39 -14.32 -8.71
CA GLY A 396 -7.70 -15.33 -7.91
C GLY A 396 -6.20 -15.49 -8.20
N ARG A 397 -5.64 -14.70 -9.12
CA ARG A 397 -4.20 -14.69 -9.40
C ARG A 397 -3.47 -13.72 -8.47
N ARG A 398 -2.33 -14.14 -7.92
CA ARG A 398 -1.38 -13.27 -7.21
C ARG A 398 -0.06 -13.28 -7.95
N ILE A 399 0.30 -12.13 -8.52
CA ILE A 399 1.38 -12.04 -9.50
C ILE A 399 2.49 -11.16 -8.94
N LEU A 400 3.69 -11.72 -8.80
CA LEU A 400 4.89 -10.95 -8.45
C LEU A 400 5.46 -10.29 -9.71
N LEU A 401 5.62 -8.97 -9.66
CA LEU A 401 6.29 -8.15 -10.67
C LEU A 401 7.50 -7.44 -10.08
N MET A 402 8.52 -7.23 -10.91
CA MET A 402 9.64 -6.36 -10.58
C MET A 402 9.35 -4.91 -11.00
N ARG A 403 9.77 -3.93 -10.19
CA ARG A 403 9.56 -2.49 -10.43
C ARG A 403 10.12 -2.06 -11.79
N GLY A 404 9.46 -1.08 -12.40
CA GLY A 404 9.86 -0.52 -13.69
C GLY A 404 9.15 -1.16 -14.89
N THR A 405 8.16 -2.01 -14.63
CA THR A 405 7.23 -2.53 -15.65
C THR A 405 6.00 -1.63 -15.75
N SER A 406 5.35 -1.61 -16.92
CA SER A 406 4.10 -0.85 -17.15
C SER A 406 2.86 -1.73 -17.04
N TRP A 407 2.98 -2.89 -16.38
CA TRP A 407 1.97 -3.95 -16.43
C TRP A 407 1.06 -4.00 -15.22
N GLU A 408 1.45 -3.41 -14.09
CA GLU A 408 0.70 -3.42 -12.82
C GLU A 408 -0.76 -3.02 -13.04
N GLU A 409 -1.00 -1.82 -13.59
CA GLU A 409 -2.35 -1.30 -13.81
C GLU A 409 -3.20 -2.23 -14.70
N ALA A 410 -2.60 -2.81 -15.75
CA ALA A 410 -3.31 -3.72 -16.65
C ALA A 410 -3.68 -5.05 -15.96
N LEU A 411 -2.77 -5.62 -15.16
CA LEU A 411 -3.02 -6.86 -14.42
C LEU A 411 -4.05 -6.66 -13.30
N GLU A 412 -3.96 -5.56 -12.55
CA GLU A 412 -4.96 -5.20 -11.53
C GLU A 412 -6.33 -4.94 -12.16
N TYR A 413 -6.37 -4.23 -13.29
CA TYR A 413 -7.60 -4.04 -14.05
C TYR A 413 -8.19 -5.38 -14.51
N ALA A 414 -7.34 -6.35 -14.86
CA ALA A 414 -7.75 -7.71 -15.18
C ALA A 414 -8.07 -8.59 -13.94
N GLY A 415 -7.97 -8.06 -12.73
CA GLY A 415 -8.41 -8.71 -11.49
C GLY A 415 -7.34 -9.47 -10.72
N ALA A 416 -6.06 -9.36 -11.10
CA ALA A 416 -4.95 -9.93 -10.35
C ALA A 416 -4.67 -9.12 -9.08
N GLU A 417 -4.23 -9.80 -8.02
CA GLU A 417 -3.51 -9.16 -6.91
C GLU A 417 -2.03 -9.03 -7.31
N VAL A 418 -1.60 -7.82 -7.65
CA VAL A 418 -0.20 -7.57 -8.04
C VAL A 418 0.64 -7.29 -6.79
N VAL A 419 1.80 -7.93 -6.73
CA VAL A 419 2.84 -7.65 -5.74
C VAL A 419 4.01 -7.04 -6.50
N GLU A 420 4.16 -5.73 -6.44
CA GLU A 420 5.33 -5.05 -7.01
C GLU A 420 6.49 -5.10 -6.01
N SER A 421 7.70 -5.46 -6.47
CA SER A 421 8.91 -5.45 -5.64
C SER A 421 10.13 -4.99 -6.42
N SER A 422 11.19 -4.58 -5.71
CA SER A 422 12.47 -4.18 -6.30
C SER A 422 13.59 -5.15 -5.94
N LEU A 423 14.73 -5.01 -6.63
CA LEU A 423 15.94 -5.76 -6.36
C LEU A 423 17.02 -4.87 -5.74
N PRO A 424 17.73 -5.33 -4.68
CA PRO A 424 17.49 -6.59 -3.97
C PRO A 424 16.15 -6.58 -3.20
N LEU A 425 15.57 -7.76 -2.98
CA LEU A 425 14.32 -7.88 -2.22
C LEU A 425 14.47 -7.35 -0.80
N THR A 426 13.67 -6.36 -0.44
CA THR A 426 13.64 -5.76 0.89
C THR A 426 13.14 -6.77 1.95
N PRO A 427 13.44 -6.55 3.25
CA PRO A 427 12.83 -7.33 4.32
C PRO A 427 11.30 -7.31 4.28
N ALA A 428 10.68 -6.19 3.90
CA ALA A 428 9.23 -6.06 3.78
C ALA A 428 8.67 -6.91 2.64
N ALA A 429 9.32 -6.91 1.47
CA ALA A 429 8.93 -7.75 0.34
C ALA A 429 8.91 -9.23 0.74
N ARG A 430 9.90 -9.69 1.52
CA ARG A 430 9.94 -11.07 2.04
C ARG A 430 8.72 -11.35 2.93
N VAL A 431 8.39 -10.46 3.86
CA VAL A 431 7.20 -10.59 4.71
C VAL A 431 5.91 -10.70 3.88
N VAL A 432 5.76 -9.88 2.83
CA VAL A 432 4.59 -9.88 1.94
C VAL A 432 4.47 -11.19 1.16
N LEU A 433 5.59 -11.73 0.69
CA LEU A 433 5.64 -13.01 -0.03
C LEU A 433 5.31 -14.18 0.90
N GLU A 434 5.73 -14.14 2.17
CA GLU A 434 5.40 -15.17 3.16
C GLU A 434 3.94 -15.12 3.63
N ALA A 435 3.28 -13.97 3.52
CA ALA A 435 1.92 -13.77 4.02
C ALA A 435 0.87 -14.56 3.23
N LEU A 436 1.03 -14.65 1.90
CA LEU A 436 0.10 -15.31 0.98
C LEU A 436 0.86 -15.88 -0.24
N PRO A 437 0.48 -17.08 -0.72
CA PRO A 437 1.18 -17.74 -1.82
C PRO A 437 0.99 -17.01 -3.14
N LEU A 438 2.07 -16.95 -3.93
CA LEU A 438 2.02 -16.50 -5.33
C LEU A 438 1.34 -17.56 -6.19
N THR A 439 0.71 -17.12 -7.29
CA THR A 439 0.30 -18.01 -8.38
C THR A 439 1.29 -17.93 -9.54
N ASP A 440 1.81 -16.73 -9.79
CA ASP A 440 2.64 -16.43 -10.94
C ASP A 440 3.75 -15.44 -10.55
N VAL A 441 4.89 -15.55 -11.24
CA VAL A 441 5.95 -14.55 -11.23
C VAL A 441 6.26 -14.15 -12.65
N VAL A 442 6.45 -12.86 -12.91
CA VAL A 442 6.85 -12.38 -14.22
C VAL A 442 8.27 -11.80 -14.12
N VAL A 443 9.15 -12.26 -15.00
CA VAL A 443 10.55 -11.85 -15.07
C VAL A 443 10.88 -11.41 -16.50
N ALA A 444 11.51 -10.26 -16.62
CA ALA A 444 11.93 -9.63 -17.86
C ALA A 444 13.43 -9.79 -18.13
N SER A 445 14.25 -9.99 -17.09
CA SER A 445 15.71 -10.03 -17.23
C SER A 445 16.36 -11.25 -16.58
N ARG A 446 17.65 -11.47 -16.89
CA ARG A 446 18.45 -12.52 -16.27
C ARG A 446 18.73 -12.21 -14.81
N GLU A 447 18.98 -10.94 -14.50
CA GLU A 447 19.27 -10.43 -13.17
C GLU A 447 18.09 -10.63 -12.23
N GLU A 448 16.87 -10.45 -12.73
CA GLU A 448 15.65 -10.73 -11.98
C GLU A 448 15.51 -12.19 -11.61
N VAL A 449 15.77 -13.10 -12.55
CA VAL A 449 15.78 -14.53 -12.28
C VAL A 449 16.82 -14.89 -11.23
N GLU A 450 18.05 -14.37 -11.36
CA GLU A 450 19.13 -14.65 -10.40
C GLU A 450 18.79 -14.15 -8.99
N ALA A 451 18.23 -12.95 -8.86
CA ALA A 451 17.90 -12.38 -7.57
C ALA A 451 16.69 -13.07 -6.91
N LEU A 452 15.70 -13.48 -7.70
CA LEU A 452 14.53 -14.21 -7.22
C LEU A 452 14.86 -15.67 -6.88
N ASP A 453 15.83 -16.29 -7.56
CA ASP A 453 16.27 -17.66 -7.23
C ASP A 453 16.84 -17.76 -5.82
N LEU A 454 17.49 -16.70 -5.32
CA LEU A 454 18.00 -16.63 -3.94
C LEU A 454 16.91 -16.73 -2.86
N VAL A 455 15.66 -16.46 -3.23
CA VAL A 455 14.50 -16.55 -2.33
C VAL A 455 13.54 -17.67 -2.71
N ARG A 456 13.83 -18.38 -3.81
CA ARG A 456 13.03 -19.49 -4.30
C ARG A 456 13.11 -20.66 -3.32
N GLY A 457 11.96 -21.24 -3.00
CA GLY A 457 11.83 -22.25 -1.93
C GLY A 457 11.56 -21.65 -0.54
N GLY A 458 11.49 -20.32 -0.42
CA GLY A 458 10.90 -19.64 0.74
C GLY A 458 9.38 -19.76 0.78
N VAL A 459 8.77 -19.39 1.91
CA VAL A 459 7.30 -19.45 2.10
C VAL A 459 6.65 -18.44 1.17
N GLY A 460 5.77 -18.90 0.28
CA GLY A 460 5.10 -18.06 -0.73
C GLY A 460 5.38 -18.47 -2.18
N TRP A 461 6.55 -19.05 -2.45
CA TRP A 461 6.93 -19.57 -3.76
C TRP A 461 6.96 -21.10 -3.75
N GLY A 462 5.77 -21.69 -3.83
CA GLY A 462 5.59 -23.14 -3.90
C GLY A 462 6.01 -23.75 -5.25
N PRO A 463 6.05 -25.09 -5.37
CA PRO A 463 6.41 -25.78 -6.60
C PRO A 463 5.43 -25.52 -7.76
N ASP A 464 4.20 -25.09 -7.44
CA ASP A 464 3.12 -24.86 -8.40
C ASP A 464 3.13 -23.46 -9.03
N VAL A 465 3.95 -22.55 -8.51
CA VAL A 465 4.09 -21.17 -9.01
C VAL A 465 4.65 -21.20 -10.43
N ARG A 466 3.95 -20.52 -11.35
CA ARG A 466 4.36 -20.41 -12.75
C ARG A 466 5.30 -19.24 -12.94
N ALA A 467 6.36 -19.44 -13.71
CA ALA A 467 7.30 -18.38 -14.05
C ALA A 467 7.14 -17.96 -15.51
N TRP A 468 6.81 -16.69 -15.72
CA TRP A 468 6.60 -16.08 -17.03
C TRP A 468 7.83 -15.28 -17.41
N CYS A 469 8.58 -15.79 -18.39
CA CYS A 469 9.81 -15.18 -18.86
C CYS A 469 9.54 -14.41 -20.16
N VAL A 470 9.71 -13.09 -20.13
CA VAL A 470 9.42 -12.20 -21.27
C VAL A 470 10.52 -12.26 -22.35
N GLY A 471 11.75 -12.60 -21.95
CA GLY A 471 12.90 -12.70 -22.86
C GLY A 471 13.53 -14.09 -22.90
N PRO A 472 14.21 -14.46 -24.02
CA PRO A 472 14.89 -15.76 -24.14
C PRO A 472 16.00 -15.96 -23.09
N GLU A 473 16.70 -14.89 -22.69
CA GLU A 473 17.76 -14.93 -21.68
C GLU A 473 17.20 -15.24 -20.28
N SER A 474 16.13 -14.55 -19.85
CA SER A 474 15.45 -14.83 -18.59
C SER A 474 14.95 -16.27 -18.52
N ARG A 475 14.36 -16.78 -19.61
CA ARG A 475 13.88 -18.16 -19.72
C ARG A 475 15.02 -19.18 -19.61
N LYS A 476 16.09 -18.97 -20.37
CA LYS A 476 17.27 -19.85 -20.33
C LYS A 476 17.82 -19.91 -18.92
N ARG A 477 17.92 -18.76 -18.24
CA ARG A 477 18.43 -18.70 -16.87
C ARG A 477 17.52 -19.41 -15.86
N ALA A 478 16.21 -19.24 -15.97
CA ALA A 478 15.25 -19.89 -15.09
C ALA A 478 15.34 -21.42 -15.21
N LEU A 479 15.50 -21.93 -16.44
CA LEU A 479 15.70 -23.36 -16.70
C LEU A 479 17.04 -23.87 -16.16
N GLU A 480 18.12 -23.09 -16.26
CA GLU A 480 19.44 -23.44 -15.67
C GLU A 480 19.35 -23.60 -14.14
N PHE A 481 18.55 -22.78 -13.47
CA PHE A 481 18.29 -22.92 -12.03
C PHE A 481 17.27 -24.02 -11.69
N GLY A 482 16.68 -24.68 -12.70
CA GLY A 482 15.67 -25.71 -12.49
C GLY A 482 14.37 -25.15 -11.92
N TRP A 483 13.93 -23.98 -12.39
CA TRP A 483 12.57 -23.48 -12.13
C TRP A 483 11.56 -24.42 -12.80
N ASN A 484 10.45 -24.69 -12.12
CA ASN A 484 9.34 -25.48 -12.68
C ASN A 484 8.37 -24.54 -13.42
N ARG A 485 7.58 -25.09 -14.37
CA ARG A 485 6.51 -24.37 -15.08
C ARG A 485 6.96 -23.01 -15.66
N VAL A 486 8.08 -23.04 -16.39
CA VAL A 486 8.67 -21.87 -17.05
C VAL A 486 8.04 -21.67 -18.42
N GLU A 487 7.13 -20.70 -18.51
CA GLU A 487 6.43 -20.33 -19.73
C GLU A 487 7.14 -19.17 -20.45
N ARG A 488 7.01 -19.15 -21.78
CA ARG A 488 7.53 -18.06 -22.61
C ARG A 488 6.41 -17.07 -22.89
N ALA A 489 6.64 -15.83 -22.51
CA ALA A 489 5.80 -14.70 -22.88
C ALA A 489 6.48 -13.95 -24.04
N GLU A 490 6.13 -14.25 -25.30
CA GLU A 490 6.58 -13.45 -26.44
C GLU A 490 5.72 -12.19 -26.53
N ILE A 491 6.09 -11.16 -25.75
CA ILE A 491 5.27 -9.95 -25.61
C ILE A 491 6.03 -8.72 -26.07
N GLU A 492 5.41 -7.90 -26.91
CA GLU A 492 5.93 -6.59 -27.30
C GLU A 492 5.56 -5.54 -26.23
N VAL A 493 6.09 -5.69 -25.02
CA VAL A 493 6.06 -4.71 -23.88
C VAL A 493 4.67 -4.25 -23.41
N ALA A 494 3.58 -4.47 -24.13
CA ALA A 494 2.26 -3.93 -23.81
C ALA A 494 1.54 -4.80 -22.76
N GLY A 495 1.06 -4.17 -21.67
CA GLY A 495 0.44 -4.90 -20.55
C GLY A 495 -0.81 -5.71 -20.91
N HIS A 496 -1.56 -5.32 -21.94
CA HIS A 496 -2.75 -6.05 -22.38
C HIS A 496 -2.43 -7.43 -22.99
N GLU A 497 -1.33 -7.54 -23.74
CA GLU A 497 -0.85 -8.82 -24.31
C GLU A 497 -0.44 -9.79 -23.19
N LEU A 498 0.15 -9.27 -22.11
CA LEU A 498 0.48 -10.07 -20.93
C LEU A 498 -0.77 -10.60 -20.23
N VAL A 499 -1.82 -9.78 -20.09
CA VAL A 499 -3.10 -10.21 -19.55
C VAL A 499 -3.68 -11.37 -20.38
N GLU A 500 -3.68 -11.25 -21.71
CA GLU A 500 -4.21 -12.28 -22.60
C GLU A 500 -3.44 -13.61 -22.46
N HIS A 501 -2.11 -13.57 -22.39
CA HIS A 501 -1.28 -14.76 -22.19
C HIS A 501 -1.56 -15.43 -20.83
N LEU A 502 -1.61 -14.64 -19.75
CA LEU A 502 -1.90 -15.13 -18.41
C LEU A 502 -3.32 -15.72 -18.31
N ALA A 503 -4.28 -15.13 -19.02
CA ALA A 503 -5.68 -15.55 -19.04
C ALA A 503 -5.94 -16.79 -19.91
N ALA A 504 -5.29 -16.92 -21.08
CA ALA A 504 -5.52 -18.00 -22.04
C ALA A 504 -5.27 -19.40 -21.46
N GLU A 505 -4.36 -19.51 -20.48
CA GLU A 505 -4.11 -20.79 -19.79
C GLU A 505 -5.05 -21.06 -18.61
N SER A 506 -5.82 -20.08 -18.17
CA SER A 506 -6.81 -20.26 -17.09
C SER A 506 -8.01 -21.08 -17.55
N VAL A 507 -8.27 -21.15 -18.86
CA VAL A 507 -9.39 -21.90 -19.47
C VAL A 507 -9.13 -23.41 -19.58
N ARG A 508 -7.94 -23.90 -19.18
CA ARG A 508 -7.58 -25.33 -19.29
C ARG A 508 -7.78 -26.15 -18.01
N VAL A 509 -8.35 -25.57 -16.96
CA VAL A 509 -8.68 -26.28 -15.72
C VAL A 509 -10.12 -25.92 -15.33
N ASP A 510 -11.07 -26.67 -15.88
CA ASP A 510 -12.41 -26.90 -15.34
C ASP A 510 -12.77 -28.37 -15.58
#